data_AF-A0A0Y6RWS5-F1
#
_entry.id   AF-A0A0Y6RWS5-F1
#
_cell.length_a   1.000
_cell.length_b   1.000
_cell.length_c   1.000
_cell.angle_alpha   90.00
_cell.angle_beta   90.00
_cell.angle_gamma   90.00
#
_symmetry.space_group_name_H-M   'P 1'
#
loop_
_entity.id
_entity.type
_entity.pdbx_description
1 polymer ?
#
loop_
_entity_poly.entity_id
_entity_poly.type
_entity_poly.pdbx_seq_one_letter_code
_entity_poly.pdbx_strand_id
1 'polypeptide(L)'
;MTETFRWRVASDNKAVHKFDVRSVRFGDGYEQRQPKSLKPKLRSWEIKIVGQKALMGEIKAFFDARRGVEPFNWRPPDGVPVLVKVSEY
;
A
#
# COMPACT_ATOMS: atom_id res chain seq x y z
N MET A 1 7.73 -10.47 -15.77
CA MET A 1 6.93 -11.11 -14.70
C MET A 1 7.02 -10.25 -13.47
N THR A 2 5.91 -10.04 -12.76
CA THR A 2 5.90 -9.18 -11.57
C THR A 2 6.56 -9.90 -10.40
N GLU A 3 7.65 -9.35 -9.87
CA GLU A 3 8.35 -9.93 -8.73
C GLU A 3 7.49 -9.93 -7.47
N THR A 4 7.72 -10.89 -6.59
CA THR A 4 6.96 -11.07 -5.35
C THR A 4 7.82 -10.68 -4.15
N PHE A 5 7.26 -9.90 -3.25
CA PHE A 5 7.87 -9.57 -1.97
C PHE A 5 7.79 -10.79 -1.05
N ARG A 6 8.93 -11.43 -0.78
CA ARG A 6 9.02 -12.72 -0.05
C ARG A 6 9.44 -12.56 1.41
N TRP A 7 9.86 -11.36 1.83
CA TRP A 7 10.36 -11.12 3.17
C TRP A 7 9.24 -11.13 4.21
N ARG A 8 9.56 -11.64 5.41
CA ARG A 8 8.63 -11.65 6.54
C ARG A 8 8.48 -10.24 7.10
N VAL A 9 7.24 -9.80 7.23
CA VAL A 9 6.85 -8.57 7.94
C VAL A 9 6.44 -8.93 9.36
N ALA A 10 6.69 -8.03 10.31
CA ALA A 10 6.22 -8.21 11.69
C ALA A 10 4.69 -8.27 11.74
N SER A 11 4.11 -8.87 12.77
CA SER A 11 2.65 -8.94 12.91
C SER A 11 2.01 -7.60 13.25
N ASP A 12 2.79 -6.62 13.75
CA ASP A 12 2.35 -5.26 14.08
C ASP A 12 2.31 -4.36 12.84
N ASN A 13 1.52 -4.74 11.84
CA ASN A 13 1.31 -3.93 10.63
C ASN A 13 0.02 -3.12 10.75
N LYS A 14 0.05 -1.85 10.34
CA LYS A 14 -1.14 -1.00 10.30
C LYS A 14 -1.64 -0.84 8.88
N ALA A 15 -2.85 -1.34 8.61
CA ALA A 15 -3.51 -1.17 7.32
C ALA A 15 -4.45 0.06 7.36
N VAL A 16 -4.07 1.12 6.66
CA VAL A 16 -4.88 2.33 6.49
C VAL A 16 -5.70 2.21 5.21
N HIS A 17 -7.01 2.41 5.34
CA HIS A 17 -7.95 2.39 4.21
C HIS A 17 -8.45 3.81 3.97
N LYS A 18 -8.17 4.37 2.80
CA LYS A 18 -8.65 5.70 2.38
C LYS A 18 -9.53 5.57 1.15
N PHE A 19 -10.68 6.24 1.19
CA PHE A 19 -11.56 6.37 0.03
C PHE A 19 -11.37 7.75 -0.58
N ASP A 20 -10.78 7.80 -1.77
CA ASP A 20 -10.58 9.02 -2.53
C ASP A 20 -11.88 9.39 -3.26
N VAL A 21 -12.71 10.16 -2.57
CA VAL A 21 -14.02 10.63 -3.04
C VAL A 21 -14.08 12.15 -2.98
N ARG A 22 -14.69 12.75 -4.01
CA ARG A 22 -15.11 14.15 -3.97
C ARG A 22 -16.47 14.21 -3.29
N SER A 23 -16.62 15.13 -2.35
CA SER A 23 -17.89 15.38 -1.66
C SER A 23 -18.31 16.83 -1.86
N VAL A 24 -19.59 17.05 -2.13
CA VAL A 24 -20.23 18.37 -2.26
C VAL A 24 -21.43 18.40 -1.32
N ARG A 25 -21.45 19.39 -0.42
CA ARG A 25 -22.56 19.61 0.52
C ARG A 25 -23.49 20.68 -0.02
N PHE A 26 -24.78 20.40 0.01
CA PHE A 26 -25.84 21.34 -0.32
C PHE A 26 -26.35 22.01 0.96
N GLY A 27 -26.85 23.24 0.85
CA GLY A 27 -27.32 24.04 2.00
C GLY A 27 -28.45 23.39 2.79
N ASP A 28 -29.20 22.49 2.16
CA ASP A 28 -30.33 21.75 2.74
C ASP A 28 -29.91 20.48 3.51
N GLY A 29 -28.61 20.30 3.75
CA GLY A 29 -28.08 19.17 4.53
C GLY A 29 -27.81 17.89 3.71
N TYR A 30 -28.07 17.91 2.41
CA TYR A 30 -27.73 16.80 1.51
C TYR A 30 -26.25 16.83 1.10
N GLU A 31 -25.69 15.65 0.84
CA GLU A 31 -24.31 15.49 0.37
C GLU A 31 -24.25 14.56 -0.85
N GLN A 32 -23.66 15.04 -1.94
CA GLN A 32 -23.34 14.21 -3.11
C GLN A 32 -21.87 13.76 -3.02
N ARG A 33 -21.66 12.45 -3.13
CA ARG A 33 -20.33 11.83 -3.13
C ARG A 33 -20.05 11.18 -4.48
N GLN A 34 -18.89 11.48 -5.07
CA GLN A 34 -18.46 10.91 -6.34
C GLN A 34 -17.04 10.34 -6.20
N PRO A 35 -16.74 9.17 -6.80
CA PRO A 35 -15.39 8.63 -6.81
C PRO A 35 -14.46 9.55 -7.60
N LYS A 36 -13.29 9.87 -7.05
CA LYS A 36 -12.31 10.73 -7.73
C LYS A 36 -11.47 9.96 -8.76
N SER A 37 -11.46 8.63 -8.66
CA SER A 37 -10.65 7.71 -9.47
C SER A 37 -11.45 6.43 -9.78
N LEU A 38 -11.06 5.70 -10.84
CA LEU A 38 -11.67 4.40 -11.19
C LEU A 38 -11.58 3.36 -10.05
N LYS A 39 -10.48 3.42 -9.27
CA LYS A 39 -10.31 2.67 -8.03
C LYS A 39 -10.15 3.64 -6.86
N PRO A 40 -11.26 4.13 -6.27
CA PRO A 40 -11.20 5.15 -5.22
C PRO A 40 -10.77 4.57 -3.87
N LYS A 41 -10.83 3.25 -3.68
CA LYS A 41 -10.36 2.58 -2.46
C LYS A 41 -8.84 2.42 -2.54
N LEU A 42 -8.12 3.35 -1.92
CA LEU A 42 -6.69 3.17 -1.63
C LEU A 42 -6.54 2.39 -0.32
N ARG A 43 -5.65 1.40 -0.37
CA ARG A 43 -5.18 0.70 0.82
C ARG A 43 -3.68 0.92 0.93
N SER A 44 -3.27 1.42 2.08
CA SER A 44 -1.87 1.66 2.44
C SER A 44 -1.55 0.80 3.64
N TRP A 45 -0.34 0.24 3.69
CA TRP A 45 0.11 -0.58 4.82
C TRP A 45 1.41 -0.01 5.32
N GLU A 46 1.43 0.33 6.61
CA GLU A 46 2.66 0.60 7.33
C GLU A 46 3.15 -0.74 7.89
N ILE A 47 4.29 -1.20 7.37
CA ILE A 47 4.89 -2.47 7.74
C ILE A 47 6.19 -2.23 8.49
N LYS A 48 6.44 -3.04 9.52
CA LYS A 48 7.73 -3.06 10.20
C LYS A 48 8.45 -4.36 9.86
N ILE A 49 9.72 -4.24 9.52
CA ILE A 49 10.57 -5.40 9.21
C ILE A 49 11.70 -5.45 10.23
N VAL A 50 11.81 -6.58 10.92
CA VAL A 50 12.87 -6.84 11.90
C VAL A 50 13.69 -8.02 11.40
N GLY A 51 15.00 -7.84 11.27
CA GLY A 51 15.89 -8.85 10.71
C GLY A 51 17.35 -8.45 10.75
N GLN A 52 18.21 -9.29 10.19
CA GLN A 52 19.64 -9.01 10.07
C GLN A 52 19.91 -7.87 9.08
N LYS A 53 21.02 -7.15 9.28
CA LYS A 53 21.42 -6.01 8.43
C LYS A 53 21.55 -6.38 6.94
N ALA A 54 22.00 -7.60 6.63
CA ALA A 54 22.07 -8.11 5.26
C ALA A 54 20.69 -8.15 4.59
N LEU A 55 19.69 -8.70 5.29
CA LEU A 55 18.30 -8.76 4.84
C LEU A 55 17.72 -7.36 4.57
N MET A 56 17.99 -6.41 5.48
CA MET A 56 17.56 -5.02 5.31
C MET A 56 18.19 -4.38 4.06
N GLY A 57 19.45 -4.69 3.78
CA GLY A 57 20.14 -4.24 2.56
C GLY A 57 19.49 -4.77 1.29
N GLU A 58 19.12 -6.05 1.26
CA GLU A 58 18.42 -6.67 0.12
C GLU A 58 17.04 -6.04 -0.12
N ILE A 59 16.28 -5.82 0.95
CA ILE A 59 14.94 -5.21 0.87
C ILE A 59 15.05 -3.76 0.36
N LYS A 60 16.02 -3.00 0.87
CA LYS A 60 16.28 -1.64 0.41
C LYS A 60 16.64 -1.62 -1.08
N ALA A 61 17.57 -2.47 -1.51
CA ALA A 61 17.94 -2.60 -2.92
C ALA A 61 16.73 -2.99 -3.80
N PHE A 62 15.85 -3.85 -3.30
CA PHE A 62 14.61 -4.22 -3.98
C PHE A 62 13.67 -3.02 -4.15
N PHE A 63 13.50 -2.18 -3.13
CA PHE A 63 12.69 -0.96 -3.24
C PHE A 63 13.34 0.10 -4.13
N ASP A 64 14.65 0.33 -4.00
CA ASP A 64 15.42 1.28 -4.82
C ASP A 64 15.37 0.92 -6.30
N ALA A 65 15.48 -0.38 -6.65
CA ALA A 65 15.38 -0.84 -8.03
C ALA A 65 14.03 -0.45 -8.69
N ARG A 66 12.95 -0.41 -7.90
CA ARG A 66 11.58 -0.14 -8.37
C ARG A 66 11.20 1.33 -8.41
N ARG A 67 11.98 2.18 -7.73
CA ARG A 67 11.81 3.64 -7.68
C ARG A 67 10.38 4.11 -7.37
N GLY A 68 9.61 3.31 -6.63
CA GLY A 68 8.21 3.59 -6.30
C GLY A 68 7.21 3.59 -7.48
N VAL A 69 7.65 3.23 -8.69
CA VAL A 69 6.80 3.19 -9.90
C VAL A 69 6.47 1.77 -10.33
N GLU A 70 7.39 0.84 -10.12
CA GLU A 70 7.19 -0.56 -10.51
C GLU A 70 6.41 -1.32 -9.43
N PRO A 71 5.24 -1.89 -9.79
CA PRO A 71 4.48 -2.64 -8.83
C PRO A 71 5.07 -4.03 -8.60
N PHE A 72 4.82 -4.58 -7.41
CA PHE A 72 5.21 -5.94 -7.04
C PHE A 72 4.06 -6.66 -6.35
N ASN A 73 4.09 -7.99 -6.41
CA ASN A 73 3.11 -8.82 -5.70
C ASN A 73 3.48 -8.88 -4.23
N TRP A 74 2.53 -8.55 -3.36
CA TRP A 74 2.71 -8.68 -1.92
C TRP A 74 1.48 -9.33 -1.30
N ARG A 75 1.72 -10.19 -0.32
CA ARG A 75 0.65 -10.85 0.44
C ARG A 75 0.62 -10.26 1.85
N PRO A 76 -0.39 -9.44 2.19
CA PRO A 76 -0.58 -8.97 3.56
C PRO A 76 -0.87 -10.17 4.49
N PRO A 77 -0.53 -10.08 5.79
CA PRO A 77 -0.70 -11.17 6.75
C PRO A 77 -2.14 -11.69 6.83
N ASP A 78 -3.09 -10.78 6.65
CA ASP A 78 -4.53 -10.92 6.84
C ASP A 78 -5.31 -11.03 5.53
N GLY A 79 -4.65 -11.23 4.38
CA GLY A 79 -5.33 -11.11 3.10
C GLY A 79 -4.82 -11.93 1.92
N VAL A 80 -5.46 -11.64 0.79
CA VAL A 80 -5.13 -12.19 -0.53
C VAL A 80 -3.92 -11.46 -1.13
N PRO A 81 -3.14 -12.12 -2.01
CA PRO A 81 -2.09 -11.45 -2.77
C PRO A 81 -2.64 -10.23 -3.51
N VAL A 82 -1.96 -9.10 -3.35
CA VAL A 82 -2.30 -7.82 -3.96
C VAL A 82 -1.09 -7.25 -4.66
N LEU A 83 -1.33 -6.50 -5.72
CA LEU A 83 -0.31 -5.77 -6.44
C LEU A 83 -0.16 -4.40 -5.78
N VAL A 84 1.01 -4.14 -5.24
CA VAL A 84 1.32 -2.91 -4.47
C VAL A 84 2.54 -2.21 -5.04
N LYS A 85 2.72 -0.97 -4.65
CA LYS A 85 3.93 -0.19 -4.90
C LYS A 85 4.43 0.39 -3.59
N VAL A 86 5.74 0.54 -3.47
CA VAL A 86 6.34 1.26 -2.35
C VAL A 86 6.16 2.76 -2.59
N SER A 87 5.62 3.48 -1.61
CA SER A 87 5.59 4.94 -1.64
C SER A 87 6.80 5.52 -0.93
N GLU A 88 7.08 5.02 0.27
CA GLU A 88 8.10 5.50 1.21
C GLU A 88 8.58 4.29 2.05
N TYR A 89 9.85 4.26 2.46
CA TYR A 89 10.45 3.19 3.27
C TYR A 89 11.60 3.68 4.15
#